data_AF-A0A4D6UYV7-F1
#
_entry.id   AF-A0A4D6UYV7-F1
#
_cell.length_a   1.000
_cell.length_b   1.000
_cell.length_c   1.000
_cell.angle_alpha   90.00
_cell.angle_beta   90.00
_cell.angle_gamma   90.00
#
_symmetry.space_group_name_H-M   'P 1'
#
loop_
_entity.id
_entity.type
_entity.pdbx_description
1 polymer ?
#
loop_
_entity_poly.entity_id
_entity_poly.type
_entity_poly.pdbx_seq_one_letter_code
_entity_poly.pdbx_strand_id
1 'polypeptide(L)' 'MFTIVFLTKLPDTYLLFRPLVDILPIIPVFFLLLAFVWQAAIGFR' A
#
# COMPACT_ATOMS: atom_id res chain seq x y z
N MET A 1 7.48 -15.28 -5.68
CA MET A 1 6.80 -14.81 -6.92
C MET A 1 6.84 -13.29 -6.87
N PHE A 2 7.72 -12.65 -7.64
CA PHE A 2 7.80 -11.19 -7.68
C PHE A 2 6.71 -10.69 -8.64
N THR A 3 5.74 -9.93 -8.13
CA THR A 3 4.67 -9.38 -8.94
C THR A 3 5.23 -8.28 -9.84
N ILE A 4 5.19 -8.50 -11.15
CA ILE A 4 5.49 -7.46 -12.15
C ILE A 4 4.33 -6.46 -12.12
N VAL A 5 4.59 -5.22 -11.73
CA VAL A 5 3.63 -4.12 -11.86
C VAL A 5 3.54 -3.78 -13.35
N PHE A 6 2.40 -4.05 -13.98
CA PHE A 6 2.13 -3.55 -15.32
C PHE A 6 1.86 -2.04 -15.23
N LEU A 7 2.77 -1.22 -15.79
CA LEU A 7 2.58 0.22 -15.95
C LEU A 7 1.74 0.54 -17.20
N THR A 8 0.46 0.14 -17.19
CA THR A 8 -0.52 0.65 -18.15
C THR A 8 -1.19 1.90 -17.59
N LYS A 9 -1.67 2.79 -18.48
CA LYS A 9 -2.45 3.96 -18.04
C LYS A 9 -3.78 3.49 -17.44
N LEU A 10 -4.25 4.18 -16.40
CA LEU A 10 -5.63 3.99 -15.93
C LEU A 10 -6.60 4.31 -17.06
N PRO A 11 -7.76 3.61 -17.14
CA PRO A 11 -8.84 4.02 -18.03
C PRO A 11 -9.32 5.44 -17.70
N ASP A 12 -9.84 6.16 -18.69
CA ASP A 12 -10.16 7.60 -18.56
C ASP A 12 -11.10 7.90 -17.38
N THR A 13 -12.07 7.03 -17.13
CA THR A 13 -13.03 7.15 -16.02
C THR A 13 -12.38 7.09 -14.63
N TYR A 14 -11.18 6.52 -14.53
CA TYR A 14 -10.45 6.37 -13.27
C TYR A 14 -9.28 7.33 -13.11
N LEU A 15 -9.02 8.22 -14.08
CA LEU A 15 -7.88 9.14 -14.02
C LEU A 15 -7.90 10.05 -12.79
N LEU A 16 -9.07 10.40 -12.28
CA LEU A 16 -9.22 11.17 -11.04
C LEU A 16 -8.57 10.46 -9.82
N PHE A 17 -8.52 9.13 -9.83
CA PHE A 17 -7.94 8.32 -8.75
C PHE A 17 -6.46 8.01 -8.94
N ARG A 18 -5.82 8.53 -9.99
CA ARG A 18 -4.39 8.31 -10.23
C ARG A 18 -3.52 8.65 -9.00
N PRO A 19 -3.72 9.78 -8.29
CA PRO A 19 -2.95 10.06 -7.07
C PRO A 19 -3.12 9.00 -5.97
N LEU A 20 -4.30 8.38 -5.86
CA LEU A 20 -4.56 7.28 -4.92
C LEU A 20 -3.84 6.00 -5.35
N VAL A 21 -3.93 5.66 -6.64
CA VAL A 21 -3.30 4.45 -7.21
C VAL A 21 -1.79 4.51 -7.09
N ASP A 22 -1.19 5.69 -7.26
CA ASP A 22 0.25 5.90 -7.08
C ASP A 22 0.72 5.59 -5.65
N ILE A 23 -0.17 5.65 -4.65
CA ILE A 23 0.12 5.36 -3.23
C ILE A 23 -0.11 3.89 -2.87
N LEU A 24 -1.01 3.17 -3.56
CA LEU A 24 -1.36 1.77 -3.22
C LEU A 24 -0.15 0.83 -3.05
N PRO A 25 0.95 0.92 -3.84
CA PRO A 25 2.10 0.05 -3.68
C PRO A 25 2.78 0.12 -2.31
N ILE A 26 2.58 1.19 -1.53
CA ILE A 26 3.20 1.33 -0.20
C ILE A 26 2.43 0.61 0.92
N ILE A 27 1.20 0.17 0.65
CA ILE A 27 0.33 -0.51 1.64
C ILE A 27 1.02 -1.69 2.36
N PRO A 28 1.80 -2.57 1.70
CA PRO A 28 2.50 -3.65 2.40
C PRO A 28 3.46 -3.16 3.49
N VAL A 29 4.11 -2.00 3.29
CA VAL A 29 4.99 -1.39 4.30
C VAL A 29 4.17 -0.92 5.50
N PHE A 30 2.98 -0.37 5.29
CA PHE A 30 2.09 0.01 6.39
C PHE A 30 1.63 -1.18 7.23
N PHE A 31 1.43 -2.36 6.64
CA PHE A 31 1.13 -3.57 7.42
C PHE A 31 2.30 -4.00 8.31
N LEU A 32 3.53 -3.90 7.80
CA LEU A 32 4.73 -4.14 8.62
C LEU A 32 4.78 -3.15 9.79
N LEU A 33 4.60 -1.86 9.52
CA LEU A 33 4.59 -0.82 10.57
C LEU A 33 3.45 -1.04 11.56
N LEU A 34 2.27 -1.44 11.10
CA LEU A 34 1.12 -1.75 11.93
C LEU A 34 1.42 -2.89 12.92
N ALA A 35 2.22 -3.89 12.52
CA ALA A 35 2.64 -4.94 13.45
C ALA A 35 3.44 -4.37 14.65
N PHE A 36 4.32 -3.38 14.40
CA PHE A 36 5.04 -2.68 15.48
C PHE A 36 4.13 -1.79 16.31
N VAL A 37 3.15 -1.11 15.68
CA VAL A 37 2.13 -0.33 16.42
C VAL A 37 1.33 -1.25 17.34
N TRP A 38 0.92 -2.42 16.85
CA TRP A 38 0.20 -3.42 17.64
C TRP A 38 1.07 -3.93 18.80
N GLN A 39 2.31 -4.30 18.52
CA GLN A 39 3.26 -4.73 19.55
C GLN A 39 3.48 -3.64 20.60
N ALA A 40 3.66 -2.39 20.21
CA ALA A 40 3.79 -1.27 21.13
C ALA A 40 2.52 -1.08 21.99
N ALA A 41 1.32 -1.26 21.42
CA ALA A 41 0.06 -1.13 22.15
C ALA A 41 -0.12 -2.19 23.25
N ILE A 42 0.46 -3.38 23.08
CA ILE A 42 0.46 -4.45 24.11
C ILE A 42 1.75 -4.47 24.94
N GLY A 43 2.65 -3.50 24.75
CA GLY A 43 3.88 -3.35 25.54
C GLY A 43 5.02 -4.31 25.15
N PHE A 44 5.08 -4.75 23.89
CA PHE A 44 6.10 -5.70 23.38
C PHE A 44 6.19 -6.97 24.23
N ARG A 45 5.03 -7.52 24.60
CA ARG A 45 4.89 -8.78 25.33
C ARG A 45 4.81 -9.96 24.39
#